data_AF-A0A2T6N398-F1
#
_entry.id   AF-A0A2T6N398-F1
#
_cell.length_a   1.000
_cell.length_b   1.000
_cell.length_c   1.000
_cell.angle_alpha   90.00
_cell.angle_beta   90.00
_cell.angle_gamma   90.00
#
_symmetry.space_group_name_H-M   'P 1'
#
loop_
_entity.id
_entity.type
_entity.pdbx_description
1 polymer ?
#
loop_
_entity_poly.entity_id
_entity_poly.type
_entity_poly.pdbx_seq_one_letter_code
_entity_poly.pdbx_strand_id
1 'polypeptide(L)'
;MLSRCQYEHVFIPIRTMQIQAVIDEVEVIFVDNQAYAVRDGEGGKLIRLAWKFRRDQERGSLTEPAPIDLIYYDDQARELHTRLIGDFKKALDVMEARFKESGCEARVKRVLPFPKQGH
;
A
#
# COMPACT_ATOMS: atom_id res chain seq x y z
N MET A 1 -8.55 -3.58 4.24
CA MET A 1 -7.93 -2.55 5.10
C MET A 1 -8.36 -1.15 4.69
N LEU A 2 -8.05 -0.66 3.47
CA LEU A 2 -8.56 0.63 2.96
C LEU A 2 -10.09 0.78 3.06
N SER A 3 -10.83 -0.27 2.71
CA SER A 3 -12.29 -0.29 2.83
C SER A 3 -12.81 -0.23 4.27
N ARG A 4 -11.95 -0.33 5.28
CA ARG A 4 -12.28 -0.28 6.72
C ARG A 4 -11.69 0.96 7.39
N CYS A 5 -11.01 1.82 6.64
CA CYS A 5 -10.54 3.10 7.15
C CYS A 5 -11.52 4.19 6.72
N GLN A 6 -11.80 5.12 7.64
CA GLN A 6 -12.55 6.33 7.32
C GLN A 6 -11.78 7.28 6.38
N TYR A 7 -10.45 7.10 6.28
CA TYR A 7 -9.54 7.91 5.48
C TYR A 7 -9.23 7.29 4.12
N GLU A 8 -8.92 8.14 3.13
CA GLU A 8 -8.53 7.73 1.76
C GLU A 8 -7.13 7.09 1.69
N HIS A 9 -6.34 7.27 2.75
CA HIS A 9 -4.98 6.76 2.85
C HIS A 9 -4.78 5.98 4.15
N VAL A 10 -3.93 4.95 4.10
CA VAL A 10 -3.49 4.19 5.28
C VAL A 10 -1.99 4.31 5.44
N PHE A 11 -1.58 4.67 6.66
CA PHE A 11 -0.18 4.81 7.03
C PHE A 11 0.27 3.60 7.84
N ILE A 12 1.25 2.85 7.33
CA ILE A 12 1.80 1.66 7.98
C ILE A 12 3.28 1.89 8.30
N PRO A 13 3.65 1.97 9.58
CA PRO A 13 5.05 2.07 9.96
C PRO A 13 5.76 0.72 9.86
N ILE A 14 6.84 0.66 9.08
CA ILE A 14 7.76 -0.49 8.98
C ILE A 14 8.97 -0.19 9.88
N ARG A 15 8.78 -0.41 11.18
CA ARG A 15 9.69 0.07 12.22
C ARG A 15 11.11 -0.50 12.11
N THR A 16 11.26 -1.72 11.64
CA THR A 16 12.56 -2.40 11.47
C THR A 16 13.48 -1.70 10.46
N MET A 17 12.91 -0.86 9.59
CA MET A 17 13.61 -0.17 8.51
C MET A 17 13.48 1.36 8.59
N GLN A 18 12.73 1.87 9.58
CA GLN A 18 12.36 3.29 9.67
C GLN A 18 11.69 3.83 8.39
N ILE A 19 10.98 2.96 7.68
CA ILE A 19 10.16 3.30 6.51
C ILE A 19 8.70 3.44 6.94
N GLN A 20 7.97 4.37 6.32
CA GLN A 20 6.52 4.46 6.39
C GLN A 20 5.93 4.14 5.02
N ALA A 21 5.09 3.12 4.96
CA ALA A 21 4.27 2.87 3.78
C ALA A 21 3.01 3.75 3.86
N VAL A 22 2.70 4.44 2.78
CA VAL A 22 1.44 5.16 2.60
C VAL A 22 0.72 4.48 1.46
N ILE A 23 -0.46 3.95 1.76
CA ILE A 23 -1.27 3.15 0.85
C ILE A 23 -2.50 3.96 0.50
N ASP A 24 -2.79 4.08 -0.78
CA ASP A 24 -4.04 4.64 -1.28
C ASP A 24 -4.69 3.71 -2.32
N GLU A 25 -5.64 4.25 -3.07
CA GLU A 25 -6.35 3.47 -4.09
C GLU A 25 -5.51 3.14 -5.33
N VAL A 26 -4.49 3.93 -5.65
CA VAL A 26 -3.74 3.85 -6.92
C VAL A 26 -2.30 3.39 -6.73
N GLU A 27 -1.71 3.55 -5.55
CA GLU A 27 -0.34 3.16 -5.28
C GLU A 27 -0.03 2.90 -3.79
N VAL A 28 1.18 2.38 -3.58
CA VAL A 28 1.85 2.37 -2.28
C VAL A 28 3.16 3.12 -2.43
N ILE A 29 3.36 4.18 -1.66
CA ILE A 29 4.65 4.86 -1.57
C ILE A 29 5.37 4.47 -0.28
N PHE A 30 6.69 4.36 -0.35
CA PHE A 30 7.53 4.02 0.79
C PHE A 30 8.46 5.19 1.13
N VAL A 31 8.15 5.83 2.25
CA VAL A 31 8.76 7.06 2.71
C VAL A 31 9.84 6.73 3.73
N ASP A 32 11.01 7.34 3.59
CA ASP A 32 12.07 7.29 4.58
C ASP A 32 11.76 8.26 5.72
N ASN A 33 11.54 7.74 6.93
CA ASN A 33 11.20 8.60 8.06
C ASN A 33 12.40 9.37 8.59
N GLN A 34 13.63 8.98 8.27
CA GLN A 34 14.83 9.67 8.70
C GLN A 34 15.27 10.73 7.70
N ALA A 35 15.02 10.53 6.41
CA ALA A 35 15.43 11.47 5.39
C ALA A 35 14.45 12.64 5.24
N TYR A 36 14.99 13.83 5.01
CA TYR A 36 14.23 15.04 4.71
C TYR A 36 15.04 15.89 3.75
N ALA A 37 14.42 16.36 2.68
CA ALA A 37 15.03 17.25 1.71
C ALA A 37 14.30 18.59 1.70
N VAL A 38 15.05 19.65 1.39
CA VAL A 38 14.52 21.01 1.21
C VAL A 38 14.99 21.51 -0.15
N ARG A 39 14.07 22.03 -0.96
CA ARG A 39 14.37 22.70 -2.23
C ARG A 39 13.48 23.92 -2.37
N ASP A 40 14.07 25.06 -2.74
CA ASP A 40 13.34 26.32 -3.02
C ASP A 40 12.41 26.79 -1.88
N GLY A 41 12.77 26.50 -0.62
CA GLY A 41 11.97 26.84 0.56
C GLY A 41 10.87 25.82 0.92
N GLU A 42 10.68 24.79 0.09
CA GLU A 42 9.75 23.70 0.36
C GLU A 42 10.51 22.45 0.84
N GLY A 43 10.01 21.83 1.90
CA GLY A 43 10.62 20.65 2.51
C GLY A 43 9.70 19.43 2.48
N GLY A 44 10.29 18.24 2.40
CA GLY A 44 9.54 16.99 2.36
C GLY A 44 10.34 15.78 2.78
N LYS A 45 9.62 14.75 3.26
CA LYS A 45 10.18 13.41 3.45
C LYS A 45 10.47 12.78 2.09
N LEU A 46 11.51 11.96 2.03
CA LEU A 46 11.92 11.32 0.77
C LEU A 46 11.12 10.04 0.53
N ILE A 47 10.57 9.91 -0.67
CA ILE A 47 10.03 8.65 -1.18
C ILE A 47 11.19 7.85 -1.77
N ARG A 48 11.39 6.63 -1.30
CA ARG A 48 12.48 5.75 -1.76
C ARG A 48 12.05 4.93 -2.97
N LEU A 49 10.83 4.38 -2.90
CA LEU A 49 10.21 3.64 -4.00
C LEU A 49 8.69 3.70 -3.91
N ALA A 50 8.03 3.37 -5.01
CA ALA A 50 6.59 3.24 -5.10
C ALA A 50 6.18 1.98 -5.87
N TRP A 51 5.05 1.40 -5.49
CA TRP A 51 4.35 0.34 -6.20
C TRP A 51 3.06 0.93 -6.76
N LYS A 52 3.01 1.15 -8.07
CA LYS A 52 1.85 1.74 -8.74
C LYS A 52 0.96 0.64 -9.31
N PHE A 53 -0.33 0.66 -8.98
CA PHE A 53 -1.27 -0.35 -9.45
C PHE A 53 -1.65 -0.08 -10.92
N ARG A 54 -1.53 -1.11 -11.76
CA ARG A 54 -1.91 -1.05 -13.18
C ARG A 54 -3.37 -1.43 -13.35
N ARG A 55 -4.26 -0.44 -13.25
CA ARG A 55 -5.71 -0.64 -13.44
C ARG A 55 -6.11 -0.80 -14.90
N ASP A 56 -5.23 -0.43 -15.83
CA ASP A 56 -5.37 -0.64 -17.27
C ASP A 56 -5.10 -2.08 -17.71
N GLN A 57 -4.52 -2.90 -16.83
CA GLN A 57 -4.22 -4.30 -17.09
C GLN A 57 -5.18 -5.21 -16.31
N GLU A 58 -5.93 -6.04 -17.04
CA GLU A 58 -6.79 -7.05 -16.44
C GLU A 58 -5.99 -8.30 -16.07
N ARG A 59 -6.46 -9.01 -15.04
CA ARG A 59 -6.00 -10.36 -14.74
C ARG A 59 -6.98 -11.36 -15.33
N GLY A 60 -6.46 -12.41 -15.96
CA GLY A 60 -7.24 -13.56 -16.42
C GLY A 60 -7.69 -14.47 -15.26
N SER A 61 -7.07 -14.35 -14.08
CA SER A 61 -7.39 -15.17 -12.90
C SER A 61 -7.20 -14.42 -11.57
N LEU A 62 -7.84 -14.93 -10.51
CA LEU A 62 -7.62 -14.49 -9.13
C LEU A 62 -6.25 -14.89 -8.58
N THR A 63 -5.63 -15.93 -9.14
CA THR A 63 -4.31 -16.43 -8.71
C THR A 63 -3.15 -15.76 -9.45
N GLU A 64 -3.44 -15.02 -10.51
CA GLU A 64 -2.41 -14.27 -11.22
C GLU A 64 -1.91 -13.10 -10.36
N PRO A 65 -0.61 -12.79 -10.40
CA PRO A 65 -0.08 -11.61 -9.73
C PRO A 65 -0.82 -10.35 -10.17
N ALA A 66 -1.06 -9.44 -9.22
CA ALA A 66 -1.57 -8.12 -9.55
C ALA A 66 -0.53 -7.36 -10.40
N PRO A 67 -0.92 -6.78 -11.54
CA PRO A 67 0.01 -6.01 -12.36
C PRO A 67 0.35 -4.71 -11.61
N ILE A 68 1.64 -4.50 -11.37
CA ILE A 68 2.18 -3.33 -10.68
C ILE A 68 3.42 -2.83 -11.40
N ASP A 69 3.59 -1.50 -11.45
CA ASP A 69 4.86 -0.89 -11.82
C ASP A 69 5.68 -0.63 -10.55
N LEU A 70 6.95 -1.01 -10.59
CA LEU A 70 7.92 -0.72 -9.53
C LEU A 70 8.72 0.51 -9.92
N ILE A 71 8.58 1.59 -9.14
CA ILE A 71 9.25 2.87 -9.38
C ILE A 71 10.30 3.04 -8.29
N TYR A 72 11.57 3.20 -8.68
CA TYR A 72 12.69 3.47 -7.79
C TYR A 72 13.15 4.91 -7.98
N TYR A 73 13.26 5.67 -6.87
CA TYR A 73 13.68 7.08 -6.91
C TYR A 73 15.18 7.27 -6.61
N ASP A 74 15.87 6.21 -6.18
CA ASP A 74 17.32 6.17 -6.03
C ASP A 74 17.87 4.77 -6.30
N ASP A 75 19.17 4.69 -6.56
CA ASP A 75 19.85 3.45 -6.94
C ASP A 75 19.88 2.40 -5.79
N GLN A 76 19.88 2.85 -4.54
CA GLN A 76 19.88 1.98 -3.36
C GLN A 76 18.47 1.40 -3.08
N ALA A 77 17.43 1.96 -3.68
CA ALA A 77 16.05 1.52 -3.45
C ALA A 77 15.81 0.07 -3.92
N ARG A 78 16.63 -0.44 -4.84
CA ARG A 78 16.55 -1.85 -5.28
C ARG A 78 16.98 -2.82 -4.18
N GLU A 79 18.03 -2.49 -3.44
CA GLU A 79 18.47 -3.29 -2.29
C GLU A 79 17.46 -3.22 -1.14
N LEU A 80 16.94 -2.00 -0.89
CA LEU A 80 15.87 -1.76 0.08
C LEU A 80 14.66 -2.64 -0.22
N HIS A 81 14.26 -2.75 -1.49
CA HIS A 81 13.05 -3.44 -1.91
C HIS A 81 13.00 -4.91 -1.48
N THR A 82 14.10 -5.66 -1.62
CA THR A 82 14.14 -7.09 -1.26
C THR A 82 13.79 -7.31 0.21
N ARG A 83 14.36 -6.50 1.10
CA ARG A 83 14.07 -6.56 2.54
C ARG A 83 12.67 -6.00 2.86
N LEU A 84 12.28 -4.94 2.15
CA LEU A 84 11.01 -4.25 2.33
C LEU A 84 9.81 -5.17 2.14
N ILE A 85 9.79 -6.05 1.12
CA ILE A 85 8.67 -6.98 0.87
C ILE A 85 8.36 -7.82 2.12
N GLY A 86 9.41 -8.40 2.73
CA GLY A 86 9.25 -9.26 3.90
C GLY A 86 8.80 -8.51 5.16
N ASP A 87 9.38 -7.35 5.42
CA ASP A 87 9.04 -6.56 6.61
C ASP A 87 7.71 -5.81 6.46
N PHE A 88 7.34 -5.41 5.24
CA PHE A 88 6.04 -4.80 4.95
C PHE A 88 4.90 -5.79 5.16
N LYS A 89 5.04 -7.05 4.73
CA LYS A 89 4.06 -8.10 5.03
C LYS A 89 3.81 -8.23 6.53
N LYS A 90 4.86 -8.31 7.34
CA LYS A 90 4.73 -8.40 8.81
C LYS A 90 4.04 -7.18 9.39
N ALA A 91 4.35 -5.98 8.89
CA ALA A 91 3.72 -4.74 9.34
C ALA A 91 2.22 -4.69 8.99
N LEU A 92 1.84 -5.18 7.79
CA LEU A 92 0.44 -5.37 7.38
C LEU A 92 -0.29 -6.35 8.30
N ASP A 93 0.30 -7.51 8.60
CA ASP A 93 -0.30 -8.52 9.46
C ASP A 93 -0.63 -7.95 10.86
N VAL A 94 0.31 -7.20 11.46
CA VAL A 94 0.12 -6.52 12.75
C VAL A 94 -0.97 -5.45 12.67
N MET A 95 -0.98 -4.66 11.59
CA MET A 95 -1.98 -3.61 11.40
C MET A 95 -3.38 -4.22 11.22
N GLU A 96 -3.51 -5.29 10.44
CA GLU A 96 -4.78 -5.99 10.22
C GLU A 96 -5.34 -6.57 11.52
N ALA A 97 -4.49 -7.17 12.36
CA ALA A 97 -4.89 -7.66 13.68
C ALA A 97 -5.50 -6.54 14.54
N ARG A 98 -4.84 -5.37 14.61
CA ARG A 98 -5.35 -4.19 15.32
C ARG A 98 -6.67 -3.68 14.76
N PHE A 99 -6.83 -3.69 13.44
CA PHE A 99 -8.10 -3.30 12.80
C PHE A 99 -9.26 -4.25 13.15
N LYS A 100 -8.99 -5.55 13.30
CA LYS A 100 -9.99 -6.54 13.74
C LYS A 100 -10.39 -6.31 15.19
N GLU A 101 -9.44 -6.01 16.06
CA GLU A 101 -9.68 -5.76 17.49
C GLU A 101 -10.41 -4.43 17.75
N SER A 102 -10.09 -3.38 16.98
CA SER A 102 -10.61 -2.02 17.21
C SER A 102 -12.00 -1.76 16.61
N GLY A 103 -12.63 -2.76 15.97
CA GLY A 103 -14.00 -2.65 15.48
C GLY A 103 -14.24 -1.60 14.40
N CYS A 104 -13.24 -1.27 13.58
CA CYS A 104 -13.40 -0.28 12.52
C CYS A 104 -14.35 -0.82 11.44
N GLU A 105 -15.58 -0.29 11.40
CA GLU A 105 -16.61 -0.73 10.45
C GLU A 105 -16.13 -0.52 9.01
N ALA A 106 -16.31 -1.55 8.18
CA ALA A 106 -16.04 -1.43 6.75
C ALA A 106 -17.00 -0.40 6.14
N ARG A 107 -16.49 0.54 5.32
CA ARG A 107 -17.30 1.29 4.35
C ARG A 107 -18.18 0.27 3.63
N VAL A 108 -19.50 0.38 3.82
CA VAL A 108 -20.50 -0.57 3.33
C VAL A 108 -20.32 -0.74 1.82
N LYS A 109 -19.73 -1.86 1.39
CA LYS A 109 -19.72 -2.25 -0.02
C LYS A 109 -21.00 -3.03 -0.29
N ARG A 110 -21.77 -2.58 -1.28
CA ARG A 110 -22.98 -3.27 -1.74
C ARG A 110 -22.55 -4.62 -2.34
N VAL A 111 -22.95 -5.72 -1.72
CA VAL A 111 -22.85 -7.04 -2.34
C VAL A 111 -23.90 -7.06 -3.45
N LEU A 112 -23.46 -7.03 -4.70
CA LEU A 112 -24.36 -7.23 -5.83
C LEU A 112 -24.72 -8.71 -5.90
N PRO A 113 -26.01 -9.09 -5.89
CA PRO A 113 -26.39 -10.46 -6.10
C PRO A 113 -25.94 -10.90 -7.49
N PHE A 114 -25.41 -12.12 -7.61
CA PHE A 114 -25.15 -12.71 -8.92
C PHE A 114 -26.48 -12.78 -9.69
N PRO A 115 -26.56 -12.25 -10.92
CA PRO A 115 -27.75 -12.42 -11.73
C PRO A 115 -27.96 -13.92 -11.95
N LYS A 116 -29.11 -14.43 -11.50
CA LYS A 116 -29.52 -15.80 -11.82
C LYS A 116 -29.64 -15.87 -13.34
N GLN A 117 -28.77 -16.65 -13.99
CA GLN A 117 -28.97 -17.01 -15.39
C GLN A 117 -30.34 -17.69 -15.48
N GLY A 118 -31.27 -17.05 -16.20
CA GLY A 118 -32.56 -17.65 -16.52
C GLY A 118 -32.33 -18.89 -17.36
N HIS A 119 -32.89 -20.01 -16.90
CA HIS A 119 -33.13 -21.18 -17.73
C HIS A 119 -34.39 -20.98 -18.58
#